data_AF-A0A1I7GTZ2-F1
#
_entry.id   AF-A0A1I7GTZ2-F1
#
_cell.length_a   1.000
_cell.length_b   1.000
_cell.length_c   1.000
_cell.angle_alpha   90.00
_cell.angle_beta   90.00
_cell.angle_gamma   90.00
#
_symmetry.space_group_name_H-M   'P 1'
#
loop_
_entity.id
_entity.type
_entity.pdbx_description
1 polymer ?
#
loop_
_entity_poly.entity_id
_entity_poly.type
_entity_poly.pdbx_seq_one_letter_code
_entity_poly.pdbx_strand_id
1 'polypeptide(L)'
;MSRQDLYKDKLQLDYFSESYIKFEEDFYRYSAANTPLTFIIDDILLSMALSHKNYFKLNREKSVDGKEHYFQFKIVMEPDNKNIRMFQYVGQSTNGDSIELNFSSDYI
;
A
#
# COMPACT_ATOMS: atom_id res chain seq x y z
N MET A 1 -9.17 -11.80 -21.53
CA MET A 1 -9.21 -10.72 -20.52
C MET A 1 -7.79 -10.45 -20.08
N SER A 2 -7.34 -9.19 -20.15
CA SER A 2 -6.04 -8.82 -19.60
C SER A 2 -6.12 -8.75 -18.07
N ARG A 3 -4.97 -8.80 -17.39
CA ARG A 3 -4.90 -8.61 -15.93
C ARG A 3 -5.38 -7.21 -15.52
N GLN A 4 -5.21 -6.22 -16.39
CA GLN A 4 -5.72 -4.86 -16.19
C GLN A 4 -7.26 -4.85 -16.18
N ASP A 5 -7.90 -5.60 -17.09
CA ASP A 5 -9.37 -5.70 -17.13
C ASP A 5 -9.96 -6.38 -15.88
N LEU A 6 -9.21 -7.30 -15.26
CA LEU A 6 -9.68 -8.05 -14.08
C LEU A 6 -9.78 -7.16 -12.84
N TYR A 7 -8.91 -6.16 -12.73
CA TYR A 7 -8.76 -5.30 -11.54
C TYR A 7 -9.17 -3.85 -11.74
N LYS A 8 -9.50 -3.47 -12.99
CA LYS A 8 -10.09 -2.17 -13.32
C LYS A 8 -11.28 -1.90 -12.39
N ASP A 9 -11.21 -0.76 -11.69
CA ASP A 9 -12.21 -0.25 -10.75
C ASP A 9 -12.42 -1.08 -9.45
N LYS A 10 -11.63 -2.14 -9.21
CA LYS A 10 -11.77 -3.03 -8.04
C LYS A 10 -10.78 -2.77 -6.91
N LEU A 11 -9.65 -2.13 -7.19
CA LEU A 11 -8.64 -1.80 -6.19
C LEU A 11 -8.78 -0.31 -5.87
N GLN A 12 -8.98 0.03 -4.62
CA GLN A 12 -9.29 1.41 -4.23
C GLN A 12 -8.48 1.86 -3.01
N LEU A 13 -8.24 3.16 -2.97
CA LEU A 13 -7.74 3.91 -1.82
C LEU A 13 -8.73 5.06 -1.56
N ASP A 14 -9.03 5.31 -0.30
CA ASP A 14 -9.76 6.51 0.07
C ASP A 14 -8.77 7.69 0.19
N TYR A 15 -8.69 8.49 -0.87
CA TYR A 15 -7.81 9.66 -0.97
C TYR A 15 -8.09 10.74 0.09
N PHE A 16 -9.26 10.72 0.72
CA PHE A 16 -9.61 11.67 1.79
C PHE A 16 -9.42 11.08 3.18
N SER A 17 -9.02 9.82 3.30
CA SER A 17 -8.77 9.17 4.59
C SER A 17 -7.44 9.61 5.21
N GLU A 18 -7.39 9.63 6.54
CA GLU A 18 -6.14 9.80 7.28
C GLU A 18 -5.10 8.73 6.90
N SER A 19 -5.54 7.53 6.53
CA SER A 19 -4.65 6.46 6.12
C SER A 19 -3.90 6.81 4.84
N TYR A 20 -4.59 7.37 3.84
CA TYR A 20 -3.95 7.81 2.60
C TYR A 20 -3.02 9.00 2.83
N ILE A 21 -3.42 9.98 3.64
CA ILE A 21 -2.57 11.14 3.96
C ILE A 21 -1.25 10.68 4.60
N LYS A 22 -1.31 9.78 5.59
CA LYS A 22 -0.11 9.21 6.22
C LYS A 22 0.75 8.42 5.23
N PHE A 23 0.12 7.66 4.33
CA PHE A 23 0.85 6.94 3.29
C PHE A 23 1.60 7.90 2.36
N GLU A 24 0.94 8.97 1.93
CA GLU A 24 1.52 9.99 1.07
C GLU A 24 2.69 10.69 1.75
N GLU A 25 2.52 11.11 3.01
CA GLU A 25 3.58 11.70 3.83
C GLU A 25 4.80 10.78 3.98
N ASP A 26 4.58 9.52 4.38
CA ASP A 26 5.68 8.56 4.53
C ASP A 26 6.33 8.23 3.18
N PHE A 27 5.55 8.13 2.10
CA PHE A 27 6.09 7.89 0.78
C PHE A 27 7.03 9.03 0.36
N TYR A 28 6.61 10.28 0.49
CA TYR A 28 7.44 11.44 0.15
C TYR A 28 8.60 11.65 1.11
N ARG A 29 8.47 11.21 2.36
CA ARG A 29 9.55 11.25 3.34
C ARG A 29 10.68 10.30 2.98
N TYR A 30 10.37 9.11 2.46
CA TYR A 30 11.37 8.06 2.23
C TYR A 30 11.75 7.87 0.75
N SER A 31 10.90 8.25 -0.20
CA SER A 31 11.17 8.09 -1.63
C SER A 31 12.15 9.12 -2.15
N ALA A 32 13.23 8.66 -2.78
CA ALA A 32 14.14 9.49 -3.55
C ALA A 32 13.62 9.73 -4.99
N ALA A 33 12.47 9.16 -5.36
CA ALA A 33 11.92 9.30 -6.70
C ALA A 33 11.28 10.68 -6.89
N ASN A 34 11.60 11.32 -8.01
CA ASN A 34 10.97 12.58 -8.42
C ASN A 34 9.58 12.38 -9.08
N THR A 35 9.08 11.14 -9.06
CA THR A 35 7.79 10.77 -9.65
C THR A 35 6.68 10.96 -8.61
N PRO A 36 5.65 11.78 -8.89
CA PRO A 36 4.50 11.92 -8.00
C PRO A 36 3.81 10.59 -7.74
N LEU A 37 3.38 10.36 -6.48
CA LEU A 37 2.72 9.13 -6.04
C LEU A 37 1.48 8.82 -6.88
N THR A 38 0.74 9.85 -7.29
CA THR A 38 -0.46 9.76 -8.15
C THR A 38 -0.24 8.99 -9.44
N PHE A 39 0.96 8.99 -10.01
CA PHE A 39 1.27 8.25 -11.25
C PHE A 39 1.55 6.77 -11.03
N ILE A 40 1.82 6.34 -9.80
CA ILE A 40 2.28 4.98 -9.49
C ILE A 40 1.33 4.21 -8.58
N ILE A 41 0.30 4.87 -8.01
CA ILE A 41 -0.67 4.23 -7.11
C ILE A 41 -1.30 3.00 -7.74
N ASP A 42 -1.77 3.10 -8.99
CA ASP A 42 -2.43 1.98 -9.67
C ASP A 42 -1.49 0.78 -9.83
N ASP A 43 -0.23 1.03 -10.17
CA ASP A 43 0.80 -0.01 -10.28
C ASP A 43 1.14 -0.64 -8.93
N ILE A 44 1.18 0.17 -7.87
CA ILE A 44 1.40 -0.31 -6.49
C ILE A 44 0.27 -1.25 -6.07
N LEU A 45 -0.99 -0.81 -6.23
CA LEU A 45 -2.17 -1.60 -5.89
C LEU A 45 -2.25 -2.88 -6.72
N LEU A 46 -2.00 -2.78 -8.03
CA LEU A 46 -1.99 -3.93 -8.93
C LEU A 46 -0.90 -4.94 -8.54
N SER A 47 0.31 -4.47 -8.22
CA SER A 47 1.42 -5.33 -7.80
C SER A 47 1.11 -6.06 -6.49
N MET A 48 0.52 -5.38 -5.51
CA MET A 48 0.06 -6.00 -4.25
C MET A 48 -1.02 -7.06 -4.50
N ALA A 49 -2.01 -6.72 -5.35
CA ALA A 49 -3.08 -7.65 -5.73
C ALA A 49 -2.56 -8.90 -6.46
N LEU A 50 -1.58 -8.75 -7.35
CA LEU A 50 -1.00 -9.86 -8.12
C LEU A 50 -0.05 -10.73 -7.30
N SER A 51 0.70 -10.12 -6.37
CA SER A 51 1.64 -10.83 -5.51
C SER A 51 1.00 -11.44 -4.27
N HIS A 52 -0.29 -11.16 -4.03
CA HIS A 52 -1.01 -11.51 -2.79
C HIS A 52 -0.31 -10.99 -1.53
N LYS A 53 0.39 -9.86 -1.65
CA LYS A 53 1.06 -9.17 -0.55
C LYS A 53 0.30 -7.90 -0.25
N ASN A 54 0.20 -7.59 1.03
CA ASN A 54 -0.45 -6.38 1.52
C ASN A 54 0.60 -5.28 1.82
N TYR A 55 1.74 -5.32 1.15
CA TYR A 55 2.77 -4.31 1.33
C TYR A 55 3.42 -3.92 0.01
N PHE A 56 3.82 -2.66 -0.06
CA PHE A 56 4.65 -2.10 -1.12
C PHE A 56 6.08 -1.95 -0.62
N LYS A 57 7.06 -2.45 -1.39
CA LYS A 57 8.48 -2.32 -1.07
C LYS A 57 9.10 -1.18 -1.86
N LEU A 58 9.61 -0.18 -1.15
CA LEU A 58 10.54 0.79 -1.70
C LEU A 58 11.97 0.25 -1.52
N ASN A 59 12.65 0.00 -2.64
CA ASN A 59 14.02 -0.51 -2.59
C ASN A 59 15.00 0.58 -2.13
N ARG A 60 16.11 0.16 -1.52
CA ARG A 60 17.15 1.06 -1.01
C ARG A 60 17.67 2.06 -2.04
N GLU A 61 17.77 1.66 -3.31
CA GLU A 61 18.27 2.51 -4.40
C GLU A 61 17.30 3.65 -4.74
N LYS A 62 16.03 3.50 -4.34
CA LYS A 62 14.96 4.49 -4.51
C LYS A 62 14.57 5.15 -3.20
N SER A 63 15.30 4.88 -2.12
CA SER A 63 15.08 5.50 -0.81
C SER A 63 16.07 6.63 -0.57
N VAL A 64 15.67 7.64 0.19
CA VAL A 64 16.56 8.76 0.56
C VAL A 64 17.63 8.36 1.58
N ASP A 65 17.36 7.36 2.42
CA ASP A 65 18.22 6.93 3.52
C ASP A 65 19.02 5.65 3.22
N GLY A 66 18.87 5.09 2.02
CA GLY A 66 19.54 3.86 1.60
C GLY A 66 18.97 2.60 2.25
N LYS A 67 17.75 2.63 2.79
CA LYS A 67 17.08 1.47 3.40
C LYS A 67 15.93 0.93 2.56
N GLU A 68 15.62 -0.33 2.79
CA GLU A 68 14.41 -0.93 2.24
C GLU A 68 13.22 -0.59 3.14
N HIS A 69 12.21 0.09 2.60
CA HIS A 69 10.99 0.42 3.32
C HIS A 69 9.83 -0.45 2.85
N TYR A 70 9.04 -0.91 3.82
CA TYR A 70 7.88 -1.76 3.61
C TYR A 70 6.64 -0.99 4.06
N PHE A 71 5.89 -0.47 3.10
CA PHE A 71 4.63 0.24 3.32
C PHE A 71 3.51 -0.79 3.43
N GLN A 72 2.90 -0.91 4.61
CA GLN A 72 1.95 -1.97 4.92
C GLN A 72 0.51 -1.48 4.84
N PHE A 73 -0.37 -2.34 4.34
CA PHE A 73 -1.78 -2.05 4.14
C PHE A 73 -2.65 -3.14 4.77
N LYS A 74 -3.78 -2.72 5.32
CA LYS A 74 -4.93 -3.57 5.61
C LYS A 74 -5.84 -3.57 4.38
N ILE A 75 -6.38 -4.72 4.02
CA ILE A 75 -7.37 -4.84 2.95
C ILE A 75 -8.73 -5.01 3.61
N VAL A 76 -9.63 -4.07 3.36
CA VAL A 76 -11.03 -4.10 3.82
C VAL A 76 -11.90 -4.37 2.61
N MET A 77 -12.82 -5.32 2.72
CA MET A 77 -13.84 -5.56 1.70
C MET A 77 -15.04 -4.68 2.00
N GLU A 78 -15.52 -3.96 0.99
CA GLU A 78 -16.74 -3.16 1.13
C GLU A 78 -17.94 -4.07 1.39
N PRO A 79 -18.73 -3.84 2.46
CA PRO A 79 -19.87 -4.70 2.81
C PRO A 79 -20.89 -4.79 1.68
N ASP A 80 -21.15 -3.66 1.03
CA ASP A 80 -22.15 -3.51 -0.03
C ASP A 80 -21.63 -3.97 -1.39
N ASN A 81 -20.30 -3.99 -1.57
CA ASN A 81 -19.66 -4.43 -2.81
C ASN A 81 -18.39 -5.23 -2.54
N LYS A 82 -18.57 -6.53 -2.31
CA LYS A 82 -17.48 -7.49 -2.06
C LYS A 82 -16.46 -7.62 -3.19
N ASN A 83 -16.73 -7.04 -4.37
CA ASN A 83 -15.77 -7.02 -5.48
C ASN A 83 -14.73 -5.88 -5.36
N ILE A 84 -14.95 -4.92 -4.46
CA ILE A 84 -14.02 -3.83 -4.19
C ILE A 84 -13.13 -4.21 -3.02
N ARG A 85 -11.82 -4.05 -3.22
CA ARG A 85 -10.79 -4.18 -2.19
C ARG A 85 -10.26 -2.79 -1.87
N MET A 86 -10.61 -2.31 -0.69
CA MET A 86 -10.14 -1.04 -0.15
C MET A 86 -8.83 -1.27 0.60
N PHE A 87 -7.78 -0.55 0.20
CA PHE A 87 -6.49 -0.59 0.86
C PHE A 87 -6.43 0.55 1.88
N GLN A 88 -6.07 0.23 3.12
CA GLN A 88 -5.91 1.19 4.20
C GLN A 88 -4.49 1.10 4.72
N TYR A 89 -3.75 2.19 4.66
CA TYR A 89 -2.37 2.21 5.12
C TYR A 89 -2.28 2.08 6.64
N VAL A 90 -1.35 1.24 7.09
CA VAL A 90 -1.12 0.96 8.52
C VAL A 90 0.15 1.65 9.02
N GLY A 91 1.17 1.73 8.18
CA GLY A 91 2.48 2.29 8.53
C GLY A 91 3.60 1.71 7.68
N GLN A 92 4.83 2.16 7.91
CA GLN A 92 6.02 1.62 7.27
C GLN A 92 7.03 1.08 8.28
N SER A 93 7.82 0.11 7.84
CA SER A 93 8.93 -0.47 8.59
C SER A 93 10.15 -0.63 7.70
N THR A 94 11.34 -0.63 8.30
CA THR A 94 12.60 -0.94 7.62
C THR A 94 13.11 -2.33 7.98
N ASN A 95 13.96 -2.93 7.12
CA ASN A 95 14.68 -4.14 7.49
C ASN A 95 15.61 -3.85 8.68
N GLY A 96 15.18 -4.25 9.88
CA GLY A 96 15.85 -3.95 11.14
C GLY A 96 14.86 -3.59 12.26
N ASP A 97 13.64 -3.20 11.92
CA ASP A 97 12.58 -2.94 12.89
C ASP A 97 11.86 -4.26 13.21
N SER A 98 11.95 -4.72 14.47
CA SER A 98 11.10 -5.79 14.98
C SER A 98 9.66 -5.31 14.92
N ILE A 99 8.91 -5.73 13.91
CA ILE A 99 7.52 -5.33 13.75
C ILE A 99 6.71 -6.03 14.85
N GLU A 100 6.39 -5.32 15.92
CA GLU A 100 5.26 -5.66 16.79
C GLU A 100 3.98 -5.47 15.97
N LEU A 101 3.68 -6.44 15.10
CA LEU A 101 2.39 -6.53 14.44
C LEU A 101 1.36 -6.89 15.51
N ASN A 102 0.75 -5.87 16.11
CA ASN A 102 -0.53 -6.02 16.81
C ASN A 102 -1.60 -6.37 15.78
N PHE A 103 -1.61 -7.64 15.35
CA PHE A 103 -2.77 -8.24 14.74
C PHE A 103 -3.83 -8.34 15.86
N SER A 104 -4.64 -7.29 16.04
CA SER A 104 -5.88 -7.43 16.81
C SER A 104 -6.73 -8.44 16.02
N SER A 105 -6.80 -9.65 16.57
CA SER A 105 -7.52 -10.82 16.06
C SER A 105 -9.03 -10.62 16.26
N ASP A 106 -9.62 -9.59 15.66
CA ASP A 106 -11.04 -9.30 15.85
C ASP A 106 -11.81 -9.14 14.55
N TYR A 107 -11.61 -10.03 13.58
CA TYR A 107 -12.59 -10.23 12.48
C TYR A 107 -12.54 -11.70 12.00
N ILE A 108 -13.32 -12.55 12.69
CA ILE A 108 -13.96 -13.76 12.12
C ILE A 108 -15.43 -13.42 11.94
#